data_AF-A0A0D6ABJ6-F1
#
_entry.id   AF-A0A0D6ABJ6-F1
#
_cell.length_a   1.000
_cell.length_b   1.000
_cell.length_c   1.000
_cell.angle_alpha   90.00
_cell.angle_beta   90.00
_cell.angle_gamma   90.00
#
_symmetry.space_group_name_H-M   'P 1'
#
loop_
_entity.id
_entity.type
_entity.pdbx_description
1 polymer ?
#
loop_
_entity_poly.entity_id
_entity_poly.type
_entity_poly.pdbx_seq_one_letter_code
_entity_poly.pdbx_strand_id
1 'polypeptide(L)'
;MILSKISSRQNLFKNILDNSKQALQLGLWGALGGAIGSIFGDILLSRNNENNSFIAVVISTSFWFAIIGMSIAFTLLLGYSWYLKKGFQWLESLKSAFLPGLLSGLIAGGIAQTIYTILGSTEILRVICWGIAGGLLGLGLSFRIPNLNKIRGLGGGFLGGIIGGCLFIAFSLLAGEIIGRIFGLAAIGFFIGLMIILIEAAFREAWLIVHYSDNEQKTVTLGNQPVILGSSNKAHIYLPKSQGYTPITAKIYLENKQIFIKFDDEYGQKMKHLTQELNNGDKRKLGNISIEIKTQ
;
A
#
# COMPACT_ATOMS: atom_id res chain seq x y z
N MET A 1 34.44 2.30 -9.12
CA MET A 1 33.29 1.37 -9.26
C MET A 1 32.90 0.68 -7.95
N ILE A 2 33.83 0.27 -7.08
CA ILE A 2 33.52 -0.36 -5.77
C ILE A 2 32.95 0.67 -4.77
N LEU A 3 33.54 1.87 -4.68
CA LEU A 3 33.08 2.93 -3.77
C LEU A 3 31.68 3.47 -4.10
N SER A 4 31.30 3.58 -5.39
CA SER A 4 29.95 4.00 -5.79
C SER A 4 28.89 2.95 -5.43
N LYS A 5 29.23 1.66 -5.49
CA LYS A 5 28.36 0.54 -5.10
C LYS A 5 28.15 0.45 -3.58
N ILE A 6 29.15 0.87 -2.79
CA ILE A 6 29.07 0.94 -1.33
C ILE A 6 28.20 2.14 -0.90
N SER A 7 28.39 3.31 -1.52
CA SER A 7 27.56 4.50 -1.28
C SER A 7 26.09 4.24 -1.63
N SER A 8 25.79 3.55 -2.74
CA SER A 8 24.41 3.24 -3.12
C SER A 8 23.73 2.28 -2.14
N ARG A 9 24.47 1.29 -1.60
CA ARG A 9 23.94 0.38 -0.57
C ARG A 9 23.66 1.11 0.74
N GLN A 10 24.55 1.99 1.20
CA GLN A 10 24.32 2.76 2.43
C GLN A 10 23.09 3.67 2.31
N ASN A 11 22.90 4.30 1.14
CA ASN A 11 21.70 5.11 0.86
C ASN A 11 20.42 4.26 0.84
N LEU A 12 20.48 3.05 0.27
CA LEU A 12 19.36 2.10 0.27
C LEU A 12 18.94 1.70 1.69
N PHE A 13 19.90 1.26 2.52
CA PHE A 13 19.62 0.84 3.90
C PHE A 13 19.06 1.98 4.75
N LYS A 14 19.63 3.18 4.60
CA LYS A 14 19.13 4.37 5.30
C LYS A 14 17.70 4.68 4.88
N ASN A 15 17.39 4.65 3.59
CA ASN A 15 16.05 4.91 3.07
C ASN A 15 15.02 3.87 3.57
N ILE A 16 15.40 2.59 3.63
CA ILE A 16 14.58 1.53 4.24
C ILE A 16 14.33 1.82 5.73
N LEU A 17 15.37 2.17 6.48
CA LEU A 17 15.28 2.45 7.90
C LEU A 17 14.39 3.67 8.19
N ASP A 18 14.54 4.74 7.40
CA ASP A 18 13.73 5.95 7.51
C ASP A 18 12.23 5.70 7.25
N ASN A 19 11.90 4.66 6.48
CA ASN A 19 10.52 4.28 6.14
C ASN A 19 10.01 3.08 6.97
N SER A 20 10.81 2.55 7.89
CA SER A 20 10.46 1.39 8.73
C SER A 20 9.19 1.63 9.56
N LYS A 21 9.03 2.83 10.13
CA LYS A 21 7.83 3.20 10.90
C LYS A 21 6.57 3.18 10.04
N GLN A 22 6.65 3.69 8.81
CA GLN A 22 5.55 3.66 7.85
C GLN A 22 5.24 2.21 7.45
N ALA A 23 6.27 1.43 7.13
CA ALA A 23 6.13 0.03 6.76
C ALA A 23 5.48 -0.80 7.88
N LEU A 24 5.92 -0.60 9.12
CA LEU A 24 5.34 -1.27 10.29
C LEU A 24 3.87 -0.87 10.49
N GLN A 25 3.56 0.42 10.40
CA GLN A 25 2.19 0.91 10.54
C GLN A 25 1.28 0.28 9.47
N LEU A 26 1.69 0.28 8.20
CA LEU A 26 0.91 -0.34 7.13
C LEU A 26 0.83 -1.85 7.29
N GLY A 27 1.88 -2.51 7.78
CA GLY A 27 1.84 -3.92 8.16
C GLY A 27 0.76 -4.18 9.22
N LEU A 28 0.71 -3.41 10.30
CA LEU A 28 -0.33 -3.59 11.34
C LEU A 28 -1.76 -3.42 10.79
N TRP A 29 -1.97 -2.45 9.89
CA TRP A 29 -3.25 -2.29 9.21
C TRP A 29 -3.59 -3.48 8.32
N GLY A 30 -2.62 -3.98 7.55
CA GLY A 30 -2.80 -5.19 6.76
C GLY A 30 -3.12 -6.41 7.63
N ALA A 31 -2.48 -6.54 8.80
CA ALA A 31 -2.75 -7.61 9.75
C ALA A 31 -4.20 -7.59 10.24
N LEU A 32 -4.69 -6.40 10.60
CA LEU A 32 -6.09 -6.21 10.98
C LEU A 32 -7.03 -6.62 9.84
N GLY A 33 -6.74 -6.21 8.60
CA GLY A 33 -7.51 -6.61 7.43
C GLY A 33 -7.53 -8.11 7.19
N GLY A 34 -6.40 -8.78 7.36
CA GLY A 34 -6.27 -10.23 7.22
C GLY A 34 -7.08 -10.98 8.28
N ALA A 35 -7.00 -10.55 9.55
CA ALA A 35 -7.77 -11.13 10.65
C ALA A 35 -9.28 -10.94 10.44
N ILE A 36 -9.73 -9.73 10.10
CA ILE A 36 -11.13 -9.42 9.78
C ILE A 36 -11.60 -10.29 8.60
N GLY A 37 -10.81 -10.32 7.53
CA GLY A 37 -11.11 -11.11 6.33
C GLY A 37 -11.25 -12.60 6.62
N SER A 38 -10.43 -13.14 7.53
CA SER A 38 -10.55 -14.52 8.00
C SER A 38 -11.92 -14.77 8.64
N ILE A 39 -12.31 -13.94 9.61
CA ILE A 39 -13.55 -14.12 10.37
C ILE A 39 -14.77 -14.09 9.44
N PHE A 40 -14.81 -13.11 8.53
CA PHE A 40 -15.93 -12.99 7.58
C PHE A 40 -15.88 -14.04 6.47
N GLY A 41 -14.69 -14.42 6.01
CA GLY A 41 -14.51 -15.47 5.01
C GLY A 41 -15.00 -16.83 5.52
N ASP A 42 -14.76 -17.12 6.81
CA ASP A 42 -15.12 -18.41 7.40
C ASP A 42 -16.63 -18.63 7.47
N ILE A 43 -17.41 -17.56 7.68
CA ILE A 43 -18.87 -17.61 7.60
C ILE A 43 -19.34 -18.09 6.22
N LEU A 44 -18.61 -17.74 5.15
CA LEU A 44 -18.91 -18.20 3.79
C LEU A 44 -18.50 -19.66 3.58
N LEU A 45 -17.34 -20.08 4.11
CA LEU A 45 -16.85 -21.47 3.99
C LEU A 45 -17.73 -22.47 4.75
N SER A 46 -18.24 -22.10 5.94
CA SER A 46 -19.09 -22.97 6.78
C SER A 46 -20.44 -23.33 6.15
N ARG A 47 -20.78 -22.79 4.96
CA ARG A 47 -22.06 -23.02 4.28
C ARG A 47 -22.01 -24.11 3.20
N ASN A 48 -20.85 -24.69 2.90
CA ASN A 48 -20.70 -25.64 1.80
C ASN A 48 -20.69 -27.11 2.25
N ASN A 49 -21.73 -27.84 1.85
CA ASN A 49 -21.95 -29.27 2.07
C ASN A 49 -21.36 -30.14 0.95
N GLU A 50 -21.15 -31.41 1.32
CA GLU A 50 -20.59 -32.54 0.60
C GLU A 50 -21.34 -32.87 -0.72
N ASN A 51 -20.84 -32.37 -1.86
CA ASN A 51 -20.95 -32.88 -3.25
C ASN A 51 -20.79 -31.74 -4.28
N ASN A 52 -19.72 -30.95 -4.17
CA ASN A 52 -19.52 -29.80 -5.04
C ASN A 52 -18.71 -30.16 -6.30
N SER A 53 -19.25 -29.78 -7.47
CA SER A 53 -18.52 -29.83 -8.74
C SER A 53 -17.25 -28.97 -8.68
N PHE A 54 -16.24 -29.27 -9.52
CA PHE A 54 -15.00 -28.49 -9.60
C PHE A 54 -15.27 -26.97 -9.70
N ILE A 55 -16.24 -26.59 -10.53
CA ILE A 55 -16.64 -25.19 -10.73
C ILE A 55 -17.15 -24.56 -9.43
N ALA A 56 -17.96 -25.29 -8.65
CA ALA A 56 -18.48 -24.80 -7.37
C ALA A 56 -17.36 -24.56 -6.34
N VAL A 57 -16.36 -25.44 -6.29
CA VAL A 57 -15.19 -25.27 -5.40
C VAL A 57 -14.37 -24.05 -5.83
N VAL A 58 -14.08 -23.90 -7.13
CA VAL A 58 -13.36 -22.72 -7.67
C VAL A 58 -14.09 -21.42 -7.33
N ILE A 59 -15.41 -21.37 -7.52
CA ILE A 59 -16.21 -20.20 -7.21
C ILE A 59 -16.17 -19.89 -5.71
N SER A 60 -16.38 -20.89 -4.85
CA SER A 60 -16.37 -20.71 -3.40
C SER A 60 -15.02 -20.21 -2.89
N THR A 61 -13.92 -20.83 -3.33
CA THR A 61 -12.56 -20.40 -2.98
C THR A 61 -12.28 -18.98 -3.49
N SER A 62 -12.73 -18.63 -4.70
CA SER A 62 -12.58 -17.28 -5.25
C SER A 62 -13.28 -16.24 -4.39
N PHE A 63 -14.53 -16.49 -3.97
CA PHE A 63 -15.25 -15.56 -3.09
C PHE A 63 -14.63 -15.45 -1.70
N TRP A 64 -14.10 -16.54 -1.15
CA TRP A 64 -13.38 -16.50 0.13
C TRP A 64 -12.14 -15.60 0.03
N PHE A 65 -11.32 -15.76 -1.03
CA PHE A 65 -10.19 -14.86 -1.29
C PHE A 65 -10.64 -13.42 -1.56
N ALA A 66 -11.80 -13.22 -2.21
CA ALA A 66 -12.34 -11.89 -2.49
C ALA A 66 -12.66 -11.10 -1.21
N ILE A 67 -13.25 -11.77 -0.20
CA ILE A 67 -13.52 -11.18 1.11
C ILE A 67 -12.20 -10.77 1.77
N ILE A 68 -11.23 -11.67 1.80
CA ILE A 68 -9.91 -11.41 2.40
C ILE A 68 -9.17 -10.27 1.70
N GLY A 69 -9.09 -10.34 0.36
CA GLY A 69 -8.44 -9.31 -0.46
C GLY A 69 -9.07 -7.94 -0.27
N MET A 70 -10.41 -7.87 -0.20
CA MET A 70 -11.14 -6.63 0.08
C MET A 70 -10.85 -6.10 1.48
N SER A 71 -10.86 -6.95 2.51
CA SER A 71 -10.58 -6.55 3.90
C SER A 71 -9.14 -6.03 4.09
N ILE A 72 -8.15 -6.70 3.48
CA ILE A 72 -6.75 -6.26 3.50
C ILE A 72 -6.60 -4.94 2.73
N ALA A 73 -7.15 -4.84 1.50
CA ALA A 73 -7.06 -3.60 0.72
C ALA A 73 -7.69 -2.41 1.45
N PHE A 74 -8.86 -2.63 2.06
CA PHE A 74 -9.60 -1.60 2.78
C PHE A 74 -8.81 -1.04 3.97
N THR A 75 -8.34 -1.93 4.83
CA THR A 75 -7.57 -1.54 6.03
C THR A 75 -6.22 -0.92 5.67
N LEU A 76 -5.55 -1.39 4.62
CA LEU A 76 -4.31 -0.76 4.13
C LEU A 76 -4.54 0.66 3.62
N LEU A 77 -5.58 0.90 2.83
CA LEU A 77 -5.89 2.26 2.33
C LEU A 77 -6.37 3.20 3.45
N LEU A 78 -7.08 2.65 4.44
CA LEU A 78 -7.45 3.39 5.65
C LEU A 78 -6.19 3.78 6.45
N GLY A 79 -5.28 2.83 6.64
CA GLY A 79 -3.98 3.05 7.30
C GLY A 79 -3.09 4.05 6.57
N TYR A 80 -3.11 4.03 5.24
CA TYR A 80 -2.41 5.02 4.41
C TYR A 80 -2.98 6.43 4.59
N SER A 81 -4.31 6.57 4.59
CA SER A 81 -4.98 7.85 4.82
C SER A 81 -4.69 8.40 6.23
N TRP A 82 -4.68 7.52 7.23
CA TRP A 82 -4.30 7.86 8.60
C TRP A 82 -2.84 8.31 8.70
N TYR A 83 -1.92 7.60 8.04
CA TYR A 83 -0.50 7.95 8.00
C TYR A 83 -0.28 9.38 7.46
N LEU A 84 -1.01 9.76 6.41
CA LEU A 84 -0.95 11.10 5.81
C LEU A 84 -1.75 12.18 6.57
N LYS A 85 -2.22 11.89 7.79
CA LYS A 85 -2.98 12.85 8.63
C LYS A 85 -4.26 13.37 7.98
N LYS A 86 -4.85 12.60 7.05
CA LYS A 86 -6.12 12.94 6.41
C LYS A 86 -7.36 12.57 7.26
N GLY A 87 -7.15 12.04 8.47
CA GLY A 87 -8.19 11.46 9.31
C GLY A 87 -8.66 10.09 8.82
N PHE A 88 -9.70 9.55 9.46
CA PHE A 88 -10.32 8.29 9.03
C PHE A 88 -11.26 8.49 7.85
N GLN A 89 -10.76 8.28 6.64
CA GLN A 89 -11.55 8.34 5.41
C GLN A 89 -12.22 6.99 5.10
N TRP A 90 -13.15 6.56 5.96
CA TRP A 90 -13.78 5.23 5.89
C TRP A 90 -14.41 4.95 4.52
N LEU A 91 -15.26 5.87 4.05
CA LEU A 91 -16.05 5.67 2.84
C LEU A 91 -15.18 5.72 1.59
N GLU A 92 -14.22 6.65 1.53
CA GLU A 92 -13.29 6.82 0.42
C GLU A 92 -12.32 5.64 0.33
N SER A 93 -11.84 5.15 1.48
CA SER A 93 -10.97 3.97 1.55
C SER A 93 -11.71 2.72 1.12
N LEU A 94 -12.96 2.55 1.55
CA LEU A 94 -13.80 1.41 1.14
C LEU A 94 -14.08 1.44 -0.36
N LYS A 95 -14.53 2.58 -0.90
CA LYS A 95 -14.76 2.76 -2.34
C LYS A 95 -13.50 2.52 -3.16
N SER A 96 -12.35 2.94 -2.64
CA SER A 96 -11.06 2.76 -3.32
C SER A 96 -10.57 1.32 -3.26
N ALA A 97 -10.81 0.62 -2.16
CA ALA A 97 -10.39 -0.76 -1.94
C ALA A 97 -11.29 -1.80 -2.59
N PHE A 98 -12.59 -1.49 -2.76
CA PHE A 98 -13.60 -2.46 -3.17
C PHE A 98 -13.20 -3.22 -4.43
N LEU A 99 -13.03 -2.50 -5.55
CA LEU A 99 -12.70 -3.14 -6.83
C LEU A 99 -11.33 -3.84 -6.84
N PRO A 100 -10.20 -3.20 -6.44
CA PRO A 100 -8.90 -3.88 -6.48
C PRO A 100 -8.81 -5.06 -5.51
N GLY A 101 -9.36 -4.96 -4.30
CA GLY A 101 -9.35 -6.04 -3.32
C GLY A 101 -10.24 -7.21 -3.73
N LEU A 102 -11.46 -6.93 -4.19
CA LEU A 102 -12.40 -7.95 -4.66
C LEU A 102 -11.85 -8.70 -5.87
N LEU A 103 -11.41 -7.99 -6.92
CA LEU A 103 -10.93 -8.62 -8.15
C LEU A 103 -9.63 -9.40 -7.95
N SER A 104 -8.68 -8.84 -7.19
CA SER A 104 -7.43 -9.55 -6.91
C SER A 104 -7.70 -10.84 -6.14
N GLY A 105 -8.60 -10.80 -5.14
CA GLY A 105 -9.01 -11.98 -4.40
C GLY A 105 -9.73 -13.02 -5.27
N LEU A 106 -10.74 -12.61 -6.06
CA LEU A 106 -11.45 -13.53 -6.97
C LEU A 106 -10.49 -14.24 -7.92
N ILE A 107 -9.61 -13.49 -8.58
CA ILE A 107 -8.64 -14.04 -9.53
C ILE A 107 -7.64 -14.95 -8.82
N ALA A 108 -7.12 -14.53 -7.66
CA ALA A 108 -6.17 -15.31 -6.89
C ALA A 108 -6.76 -16.64 -6.41
N GLY A 109 -7.98 -16.62 -5.88
CA GLY A 109 -8.64 -17.85 -5.43
C GLY A 109 -8.94 -18.82 -6.57
N GLY A 110 -9.34 -18.30 -7.74
CA GLY A 110 -9.54 -19.13 -8.94
C GLY A 110 -8.24 -19.77 -9.43
N ILE A 111 -7.15 -19.00 -9.47
CA ILE A 111 -5.81 -19.50 -9.81
C ILE A 111 -5.36 -20.56 -8.80
N ALA A 112 -5.45 -20.25 -7.50
CA ALA A 112 -5.01 -21.16 -6.44
C ALA A 112 -5.77 -22.48 -6.46
N GLN A 113 -7.10 -22.43 -6.58
CA GLN A 113 -7.92 -23.63 -6.64
C GLN A 113 -7.59 -24.48 -7.88
N THR A 114 -7.40 -23.84 -9.04
CA THR A 114 -7.04 -24.54 -10.28
C THR A 114 -5.67 -25.22 -10.16
N ILE A 115 -4.68 -24.53 -9.58
CA ILE A 115 -3.35 -25.09 -9.33
C ILE A 115 -3.44 -26.31 -8.41
N TYR A 116 -4.19 -26.24 -7.31
CA TYR A 116 -4.32 -27.37 -6.40
C TYR A 116 -5.04 -28.57 -7.00
N THR A 117 -6.02 -28.34 -7.88
CA THR A 117 -6.71 -29.43 -8.56
C THR A 117 -5.82 -30.15 -9.57
N ILE A 118 -4.97 -29.42 -10.30
CA ILE A 118 -4.12 -30.01 -11.34
C ILE A 118 -2.85 -30.64 -10.76
N LEU A 119 -2.19 -29.95 -9.83
CA LEU A 119 -0.86 -30.32 -9.32
C LEU A 119 -0.90 -30.97 -7.92
N GLY A 120 -2.06 -30.99 -7.27
CA GLY A 120 -2.22 -31.40 -5.88
C GLY A 120 -1.96 -30.26 -4.88
N SER A 121 -2.45 -30.44 -3.66
CA SER A 121 -2.25 -29.50 -2.55
C SER A 121 -0.97 -29.82 -1.78
N THR A 122 0.10 -29.07 -2.03
CA THR A 122 1.34 -29.14 -1.23
C THR A 122 1.61 -27.81 -0.54
N GLU A 123 2.36 -27.84 0.56
CA GLU A 123 2.71 -26.63 1.31
C GLU A 123 3.57 -25.64 0.49
N ILE A 124 4.42 -26.16 -0.40
CA ILE A 124 5.21 -25.32 -1.32
C ILE A 124 4.30 -24.58 -2.29
N LEU A 125 3.34 -25.28 -2.90
CA LEU A 125 2.35 -24.66 -3.78
C LEU A 125 1.48 -23.66 -3.00
N ARG A 126 1.18 -23.94 -1.73
CA ARG A 126 0.43 -23.03 -0.87
C ARG A 126 1.14 -21.71 -0.64
N VAL A 127 2.45 -21.73 -0.38
CA VAL A 127 3.26 -20.50 -0.29
C VAL A 127 3.26 -19.74 -1.62
N ILE A 128 3.41 -20.45 -2.74
CA ILE A 128 3.40 -19.83 -4.09
C ILE A 128 2.05 -19.17 -4.38
N CYS A 129 0.94 -19.86 -4.08
CA CYS A 129 -0.42 -19.31 -4.24
C CYS A 129 -0.64 -18.07 -3.37
N TRP A 130 -0.13 -18.05 -2.13
CA TRP A 130 -0.15 -16.84 -1.30
C TRP A 130 0.70 -15.71 -1.86
N GLY A 131 1.86 -16.04 -2.43
CA GLY A 131 2.67 -15.10 -3.21
C GLY A 131 1.88 -14.49 -4.37
N ILE A 132 1.23 -15.31 -5.20
CA ILE A 132 0.40 -14.84 -6.31
C ILE A 132 -0.74 -13.95 -5.81
N ALA A 133 -1.44 -14.37 -4.76
CA ALA A 133 -2.53 -13.60 -4.15
C ALA A 133 -2.05 -12.23 -3.64
N GLY A 134 -0.93 -12.22 -2.90
CA GLY A 134 -0.32 -10.99 -2.41
C GLY A 134 0.13 -10.08 -3.56
N GLY A 135 0.73 -10.64 -4.61
CA GLY A 135 1.15 -9.90 -5.80
C GLY A 135 -0.03 -9.24 -6.51
N LEU A 136 -1.10 -10.00 -6.79
CA LEU A 136 -2.30 -9.47 -7.42
C LEU A 136 -2.95 -8.36 -6.58
N LEU A 137 -2.96 -8.52 -5.25
CA LEU A 137 -3.47 -7.50 -4.34
C LEU A 137 -2.60 -6.23 -4.37
N GLY A 138 -1.27 -6.39 -4.31
CA GLY A 138 -0.32 -5.28 -4.41
C GLY A 138 -0.39 -4.55 -5.74
N LEU A 139 -0.59 -5.28 -6.84
CA LEU A 139 -0.90 -4.71 -8.15
C LEU A 139 -2.21 -3.93 -8.12
N GLY A 140 -3.29 -4.49 -7.55
CA GLY A 140 -4.57 -3.80 -7.39
C GLY A 140 -4.44 -2.48 -6.61
N LEU A 141 -3.68 -2.49 -5.51
CA LEU A 141 -3.41 -1.31 -4.69
C LEU A 141 -2.58 -0.24 -5.42
N SER A 142 -1.70 -0.62 -6.35
CA SER A 142 -0.92 0.35 -7.14
C SER A 142 -1.77 1.28 -8.01
N PHE A 143 -3.02 0.91 -8.32
CA PHE A 143 -3.95 1.79 -9.01
C PHE A 143 -4.62 2.82 -8.10
N ARG A 144 -4.48 2.67 -6.77
CA ARG A 144 -5.13 3.50 -5.76
C ARG A 144 -4.16 4.31 -4.92
N ILE A 145 -2.98 3.76 -4.65
CA ILE A 145 -1.91 4.45 -3.93
C ILE A 145 -1.16 5.34 -4.94
N PRO A 146 -1.16 6.67 -4.75
CA PRO A 146 -0.50 7.58 -5.68
C PRO A 146 0.99 7.27 -5.83
N ASN A 147 1.48 7.28 -7.07
CA ASN A 147 2.89 7.06 -7.43
C ASN A 147 3.50 5.71 -7.05
N LEU A 148 2.72 4.76 -6.51
CA LEU A 148 3.15 3.37 -6.37
C LEU A 148 3.20 2.73 -7.77
N ASN A 149 4.40 2.38 -8.24
CA ASN A 149 4.51 1.72 -9.54
C ASN A 149 3.89 0.32 -9.49
N LYS A 150 3.22 -0.10 -10.57
CA LYS A 150 2.57 -1.41 -10.69
C LYS A 150 3.51 -2.59 -10.41
N ILE A 151 4.74 -2.54 -10.92
CA ILE A 151 5.75 -3.60 -10.71
C ILE A 151 6.21 -3.62 -9.25
N ARG A 152 6.39 -2.44 -8.64
CA ARG A 152 6.76 -2.31 -7.21
C ARG A 152 5.64 -2.83 -6.31
N GLY A 153 4.39 -2.49 -6.60
CA GLY A 153 3.20 -3.03 -5.91
C GLY A 153 3.08 -4.55 -6.06
N LEU A 154 3.19 -5.07 -7.29
CA LEU A 154 3.18 -6.51 -7.59
C LEU A 154 4.30 -7.24 -6.83
N GLY A 155 5.53 -6.75 -6.92
CA GLY A 155 6.69 -7.35 -6.24
C GLY A 155 6.58 -7.30 -4.72
N GLY A 156 6.12 -6.17 -4.17
CA GLY A 156 5.96 -5.97 -2.73
C GLY A 156 4.90 -6.90 -2.17
N GLY A 157 3.75 -6.97 -2.86
CA GLY A 157 2.69 -7.90 -2.53
C GLY A 157 3.12 -9.35 -2.66
N PHE A 158 3.86 -9.72 -3.71
CA PHE A 158 4.32 -11.10 -3.93
C PHE A 158 5.28 -11.58 -2.85
N LEU A 159 6.31 -10.79 -2.54
CA LEU A 159 7.25 -11.11 -1.46
C LEU A 159 6.55 -11.13 -0.10
N GLY A 160 5.64 -10.19 0.14
CA GLY A 160 4.82 -10.16 1.36
C GLY A 160 3.95 -11.41 1.50
N GLY A 161 3.31 -11.83 0.40
CA GLY A 161 2.49 -13.03 0.34
C GLY A 161 3.28 -14.32 0.57
N ILE A 162 4.50 -14.44 0.04
CA ILE A 162 5.38 -15.59 0.31
C ILE A 162 5.73 -15.67 1.79
N ILE A 163 6.25 -14.58 2.36
CA ILE A 163 6.70 -14.56 3.76
C ILE A 163 5.52 -14.81 4.70
N GLY A 164 4.41 -14.13 4.45
CA GLY A 164 3.17 -14.34 5.18
C GLY A 164 2.60 -15.74 5.00
N GLY A 165 2.70 -16.32 3.80
CA GLY A 165 2.28 -17.68 3.49
C GLY A 165 3.05 -18.75 4.27
N CYS A 166 4.37 -18.58 4.43
CA CYS A 166 5.18 -19.44 5.31
C CYS A 166 4.69 -19.38 6.77
N LEU A 167 4.39 -18.18 7.27
CA LEU A 167 3.85 -18.01 8.62
C LEU A 167 2.42 -18.54 8.75
N PHE A 168 1.60 -18.41 7.72
CA PHE A 168 0.26 -19.00 7.67
C PHE A 168 0.34 -20.52 7.87
N ILE A 169 1.32 -21.18 7.25
CA ILE A 169 1.58 -22.62 7.46
C ILE A 169 1.98 -22.89 8.90
N ALA A 170 2.95 -22.15 9.44
CA ALA A 170 3.38 -22.31 10.83
C ALA A 170 2.22 -22.14 11.83
N PHE A 171 1.39 -21.09 11.67
CA PHE A 171 0.25 -20.86 12.55
C PHE A 171 -0.84 -21.93 12.42
N SER A 172 -1.11 -22.40 11.20
CA SER A 172 -2.05 -23.51 10.99
C SER A 172 -1.61 -24.79 11.70
N LEU A 173 -0.29 -25.06 11.74
CA LEU A 173 0.27 -26.23 12.42
C LEU A 173 0.22 -26.11 13.95
N LEU A 174 0.43 -24.91 14.49
CA LEU A 174 0.60 -24.69 15.94
C LEU A 174 -0.70 -24.38 16.69
N ALA A 175 -1.67 -23.73 16.05
CA ALA A 175 -2.83 -23.16 16.73
C ALA A 175 -4.18 -23.81 16.34
N GLY A 176 -4.16 -24.84 15.51
CA GLY A 176 -5.37 -25.46 14.95
C GLY A 176 -6.01 -24.62 13.85
N GLU A 177 -7.08 -25.14 13.24
CA GLU A 177 -7.60 -24.62 11.98
C GLU A 177 -8.10 -23.16 12.06
N ILE A 178 -8.99 -22.86 13.00
CA ILE A 178 -9.65 -21.54 13.09
C ILE A 178 -8.64 -20.46 13.52
N ILE A 179 -7.96 -20.69 14.65
CA ILE A 179 -7.02 -19.73 15.22
C ILE A 179 -5.80 -19.57 14.29
N GLY A 180 -5.30 -20.67 13.74
CA GLY A 180 -4.20 -20.67 12.79
C GLY A 180 -4.50 -19.88 11.52
N ARG A 181 -5.75 -19.93 11.03
CA ARG A 181 -6.19 -19.16 9.85
C ARG A 181 -6.27 -17.66 10.14
N ILE A 182 -6.79 -17.26 11.30
CA ILE A 182 -6.83 -15.84 11.71
C ILE A 182 -5.42 -15.26 11.80
N PHE A 183 -4.52 -15.90 12.56
CA PHE A 183 -3.14 -15.41 12.70
C PHE A 183 -2.34 -15.53 11.39
N GLY A 184 -2.59 -16.58 10.60
CA GLY A 184 -1.97 -16.74 9.30
C GLY A 184 -2.36 -15.64 8.31
N LEU A 185 -3.65 -15.33 8.19
CA LEU A 185 -4.13 -14.26 7.31
C LEU A 185 -3.72 -12.88 7.81
N ALA A 186 -3.67 -12.69 9.13
CA ALA A 186 -3.08 -11.49 9.71
C ALA A 186 -1.59 -11.37 9.33
N ALA A 187 -0.82 -12.46 9.38
CA ALA A 187 0.58 -12.44 8.94
C ALA A 187 0.71 -12.12 7.44
N ILE A 188 -0.14 -12.69 6.59
CA ILE A 188 -0.17 -12.38 5.15
C ILE A 188 -0.45 -10.89 4.92
N GLY A 189 -1.51 -10.35 5.52
CA GLY A 189 -1.82 -8.93 5.40
C GLY A 189 -0.70 -8.04 5.94
N PHE A 190 -0.07 -8.43 7.05
CA PHE A 190 1.08 -7.73 7.63
C PHE A 190 2.24 -7.62 6.66
N PHE A 191 2.70 -8.75 6.12
CA PHE A 191 3.86 -8.76 5.25
C PHE A 191 3.57 -8.15 3.88
N ILE A 192 2.34 -8.21 3.37
CA ILE A 192 1.93 -7.47 2.17
C ILE A 192 2.07 -5.95 2.41
N GLY A 193 1.46 -5.43 3.48
CA GLY A 193 1.51 -4.00 3.80
C GLY A 193 2.94 -3.50 4.03
N LEU A 194 3.74 -4.28 4.78
CA LEU A 194 5.13 -3.97 5.08
C LEU A 194 5.99 -4.00 3.81
N MET A 195 5.93 -5.06 3.01
CA MET A 195 6.81 -5.22 1.84
C MET A 195 6.47 -4.25 0.70
N ILE A 196 5.20 -3.85 0.54
CA ILE A 196 4.84 -2.79 -0.41
C ILE A 196 5.61 -1.50 -0.08
N ILE A 197 5.64 -1.09 1.20
CA ILE A 197 6.35 0.14 1.60
C ILE A 197 7.86 -0.02 1.50
N LEU A 198 8.41 -1.17 1.88
CA LEU A 198 9.86 -1.39 1.80
C LEU A 198 10.38 -1.41 0.36
N ILE A 199 9.68 -2.09 -0.56
CA ILE A 199 10.02 -2.07 -1.99
C ILE A 199 9.84 -0.67 -2.56
N GLU A 200 8.75 0.02 -2.21
CA GLU A 200 8.52 1.39 -2.65
C GLU A 200 9.65 2.33 -2.18
N ALA A 201 10.07 2.22 -0.92
CA ALA A 201 11.19 2.99 -0.38
C ALA A 201 12.51 2.63 -1.08
N ALA A 202 12.77 1.34 -1.31
CA ALA A 202 14.00 0.87 -1.96
C ALA A 202 14.17 1.41 -3.39
N PHE A 203 13.09 1.50 -4.16
CA PHE A 203 13.15 1.73 -5.61
C PHE A 203 12.49 3.02 -6.10
N ARG A 204 11.97 3.88 -5.22
CA ARG A 204 11.45 5.20 -5.64
C ARG A 204 12.56 6.15 -6.06
N GLU A 205 12.31 6.95 -7.08
CA GLU A 205 13.27 7.93 -7.60
C GLU A 205 13.28 9.22 -6.77
N ALA A 206 12.11 9.72 -6.43
CA ALA A 206 11.93 10.97 -5.69
C ALA A 206 10.81 10.85 -4.66
N TRP A 207 10.96 11.57 -3.55
CA TRP A 207 9.94 11.67 -2.52
C TRP A 207 10.00 13.01 -1.82
N LEU A 208 8.89 13.31 -1.16
CA LEU A 208 8.71 14.50 -0.35
C LEU A 208 8.68 14.08 1.12
N ILE A 209 9.46 14.77 1.93
CA ILE A 209 9.38 14.69 3.40
C ILE A 209 8.51 15.86 3.87
N VAL A 210 7.34 15.55 4.42
CA VAL A 210 6.45 16.51 5.08
C VAL A 210 6.82 16.56 6.55
N HIS A 211 7.30 17.70 7.01
CA HIS A 211 7.53 17.99 8.42
C HIS A 211 6.27 18.68 8.97
N TYR A 212 5.52 17.96 9.81
CA TYR A 212 4.34 18.49 10.50
C TYR A 212 4.69 19.14 11.84
N SER A 213 5.73 18.65 12.51
CA SER A 213 6.34 19.22 13.72
C SER A 213 7.79 18.73 13.82
N ASP A 214 8.55 19.23 14.79
CA ASP A 214 9.97 18.87 14.99
C ASP A 214 10.20 17.36 15.13
N ASN A 215 9.22 16.63 15.66
CA ASN A 215 9.29 15.19 15.89
C ASN A 215 8.37 14.36 14.98
N GLU A 216 7.61 15.00 14.09
CA GLU A 216 6.68 14.33 13.21
C GLU A 216 6.91 14.66 11.74
N GLN A 217 7.43 13.67 11.03
CA GLN A 217 7.61 13.70 9.59
C GLN A 217 6.89 12.54 8.90
N LYS A 218 6.42 12.77 7.67
CA LYS A 218 5.82 11.75 6.80
C LYS A 218 6.44 11.81 5.42
N THR A 219 6.54 10.66 4.79
CA THR A 219 7.11 10.53 3.45
C THR A 219 6.03 10.25 2.42
N VAL A 220 6.09 10.96 1.28
CA VAL A 220 5.18 10.79 0.15
C VAL A 220 6.01 10.59 -1.12
N THR A 221 5.81 9.48 -1.83
CA THR A 221 6.48 9.24 -3.12
C THR A 221 6.02 10.27 -4.15
N LEU A 222 6.98 10.82 -4.90
CA LEU A 222 6.75 11.66 -6.07
C LEU A 222 6.82 10.84 -7.35
N GLY A 223 6.00 11.23 -8.32
CA GLY A 223 5.92 10.61 -9.63
C GLY A 223 5.02 11.47 -10.53
N ASN A 224 4.60 10.90 -11.66
CA ASN A 224 3.80 11.64 -12.65
C ASN A 224 2.39 11.99 -12.12
N GLN A 225 1.87 11.26 -11.13
CA GLN A 225 0.62 11.65 -10.47
C GLN A 225 0.91 12.75 -9.44
N PRO A 226 0.30 13.93 -9.57
CA PRO A 226 0.62 15.06 -8.71
C PRO A 226 0.19 14.82 -7.26
N VAL A 227 1.13 15.05 -6.34
CA VAL A 227 0.85 15.18 -4.92
C VAL A 227 0.20 16.55 -4.70
N ILE A 228 -1.06 16.51 -4.27
CA ILE A 228 -1.90 17.70 -4.07
C ILE A 228 -1.72 18.23 -2.64
N LEU A 229 -1.41 19.52 -2.52
CA LEU A 229 -1.41 20.28 -1.27
C LEU A 229 -2.62 21.22 -1.26
N GLY A 230 -3.34 21.33 -0.15
CA GLY A 230 -4.46 22.26 -0.05
C GLY A 230 -5.42 21.95 1.08
N SER A 231 -6.51 22.72 1.15
CA SER A 231 -7.47 22.64 2.26
C SER A 231 -8.65 21.68 2.03
N SER A 232 -8.70 20.99 0.90
CA SER A 232 -9.79 20.04 0.59
C SER A 232 -9.48 18.62 1.06
N ASN A 233 -10.52 17.79 1.22
CA ASN A 233 -10.38 16.36 1.56
C ASN A 233 -9.67 15.54 0.46
N LYS A 234 -9.56 16.11 -0.75
CA LYS A 234 -8.82 15.55 -1.89
C LYS A 234 -7.31 15.85 -1.82
N ALA A 235 -6.88 16.78 -0.97
CA ALA A 235 -5.47 17.04 -0.76
C ALA A 235 -4.79 15.81 -0.12
N HIS A 236 -3.57 15.52 -0.58
CA HIS A 236 -2.72 14.49 0.01
C HIS A 236 -2.03 15.04 1.26
N ILE A 237 -1.66 16.32 1.21
CA ILE A 237 -1.09 17.05 2.34
C ILE A 237 -2.05 18.19 2.66
N TYR A 238 -2.67 18.09 3.83
CA TYR A 238 -3.66 19.07 4.27
C TYR A 238 -2.99 20.39 4.68
N LEU A 239 -3.53 21.49 4.16
CA LEU A 239 -3.18 22.86 4.52
C LEU A 239 -4.42 23.56 5.09
N PRO A 240 -4.35 24.21 6.28
CA PRO A 240 -5.54 24.75 6.92
C PRO A 240 -6.21 25.89 6.13
N LYS A 241 -7.51 25.79 5.86
CA LYS A 241 -8.28 26.88 5.22
C LYS A 241 -8.20 28.19 6.02
N SER A 242 -8.11 28.10 7.36
CA SER A 242 -7.96 29.24 8.27
C SER A 242 -6.69 30.06 8.05
N GLN A 243 -5.68 29.49 7.38
CA GLN A 243 -4.43 30.17 7.02
C GLN A 243 -4.47 30.77 5.59
N GLY A 244 -5.61 30.76 4.92
CA GLY A 244 -5.78 31.33 3.58
C GLY A 244 -5.41 30.39 2.43
N TYR A 245 -5.27 29.09 2.69
CA TYR A 245 -4.97 28.09 1.65
C TYR A 245 -6.21 27.73 0.84
N THR A 246 -6.06 27.71 -0.49
CA THR A 246 -7.12 27.30 -1.41
C THR A 246 -7.36 25.77 -1.34
N PRO A 247 -8.53 25.26 -1.79
CA PRO A 247 -8.84 23.83 -1.79
C PRO A 247 -7.77 22.95 -2.44
N ILE A 248 -7.11 23.48 -3.47
CA ILE A 248 -5.91 22.95 -4.12
C ILE A 248 -4.93 24.11 -4.22
N THR A 249 -3.98 24.21 -3.29
CA THR A 249 -2.99 25.29 -3.22
C THR A 249 -1.83 25.06 -4.18
N ALA A 250 -1.32 23.83 -4.22
CA ALA A 250 -0.20 23.46 -5.05
C ALA A 250 -0.24 21.99 -5.45
N LYS A 251 0.42 21.67 -6.56
CA LYS A 251 0.64 20.31 -7.04
C LYS A 251 2.14 20.10 -7.21
N ILE A 252 2.66 19.04 -6.61
CA ILE A 252 4.06 18.63 -6.76
C ILE A 252 4.10 17.33 -7.55
N TYR A 253 4.85 17.30 -8.64
CA TYR A 253 4.91 16.15 -9.53
C TYR A 253 6.31 16.02 -10.14
N LEU A 254 6.61 14.80 -10.58
CA LEU A 254 7.80 14.47 -11.34
C LEU A 254 7.43 14.44 -12.83
N GLU A 255 8.18 15.15 -13.66
CA GLU A 255 8.05 15.16 -15.11
C GLU A 255 9.45 15.19 -15.72
N ASN A 256 9.76 14.27 -16.63
CA ASN A 256 11.09 14.17 -17.27
C ASN A 256 12.27 14.14 -16.27
N LYS A 257 12.10 13.46 -15.12
CA LYS A 257 13.05 13.40 -13.99
C LYS A 257 13.31 14.73 -13.27
N GLN A 258 12.57 15.78 -13.60
CA GLN A 258 12.58 17.06 -12.91
C GLN A 258 11.35 17.14 -12.01
N ILE A 259 11.52 17.77 -10.85
CA ILE A 259 10.44 17.93 -9.88
C ILE A 259 9.91 19.35 -10.00
N PHE A 260 8.60 19.48 -10.15
CA PHE A 260 7.95 20.78 -10.24
C PHE A 260 6.96 20.96 -9.12
N ILE A 261 6.87 22.19 -8.62
CA ILE A 261 5.73 22.68 -7.85
C ILE A 261 4.96 23.69 -8.71
N LYS A 262 3.68 23.40 -8.92
CA LYS A 262 2.74 24.31 -9.59
C LYS A 262 1.73 24.83 -8.56
N PHE A 263 1.73 26.13 -8.33
CA PHE A 263 0.75 26.82 -7.50
C PHE A 263 -0.53 27.09 -8.29
N ASP A 264 -1.64 27.11 -7.57
CA ASP A 264 -2.95 27.51 -8.06
C ASP A 264 -3.01 29.01 -8.36
N ASP A 265 -3.79 29.42 -9.36
CA ASP A 265 -3.82 30.79 -9.86
C ASP A 265 -4.35 31.77 -8.81
N GLU A 266 -5.36 31.36 -8.03
CA GLU A 266 -5.94 32.16 -6.95
C GLU A 266 -4.94 32.36 -5.80
N TYR A 267 -4.25 31.29 -5.41
CA TYR A 267 -3.25 31.36 -4.34
C TYR A 267 -1.98 32.12 -4.78
N GLY A 268 -1.57 31.91 -6.02
CA GLY A 268 -0.30 32.37 -6.57
C GLY A 268 -0.34 33.75 -7.23
N GLN A 269 -1.42 34.53 -7.09
CA GLN A 269 -1.58 35.84 -7.75
C GLN A 269 -0.40 36.80 -7.56
N LYS A 270 0.29 36.72 -6.42
CA LYS A 270 1.45 37.56 -6.07
C LYS A 270 2.80 36.96 -6.48
N MET A 271 2.81 35.78 -7.08
CA MET A 271 4.03 35.06 -7.46
C MET A 271 4.46 35.42 -8.87
N LYS A 272 5.77 35.60 -9.09
CA LYS A 272 6.33 35.84 -10.43
C LYS A 272 6.18 34.63 -11.36
N HIS A 273 6.35 33.44 -10.81
CA HIS A 273 6.23 32.17 -11.53
C HIS A 273 5.42 31.19 -10.70
N LEU A 274 4.30 30.73 -11.27
CA LEU A 274 3.41 29.73 -10.66
C LEU A 274 3.99 28.33 -10.69
N THR A 275 4.78 28.01 -11.72
CA THR A 275 5.53 26.76 -11.83
C THR A 275 6.99 27.02 -11.49
N GLN A 276 7.53 26.23 -10.56
CA GLN A 276 8.91 26.33 -10.12
C GLN A 276 9.52 24.93 -10.12
N GLU A 277 10.74 24.81 -10.64
CA GLU A 277 11.54 23.60 -10.51
C GLU A 277 12.07 23.48 -9.07
N LEU A 278 12.08 22.26 -8.55
CA LEU A 278 12.60 21.91 -7.24
C LEU A 278 13.75 20.93 -7.37
N ASN A 279 14.82 21.19 -6.62
CA ASN A 279 16.00 20.33 -6.59
C ASN A 279 16.07 19.48 -5.31
N ASN A 280 16.92 18.46 -5.32
CA ASN A 280 17.19 17.66 -4.14
C ASN A 280 17.69 18.55 -2.98
N GLY A 281 17.08 18.41 -1.80
CA GLY A 281 17.37 19.23 -0.63
C GLY A 281 16.59 20.54 -0.55
N ASP A 282 15.85 20.93 -1.60
CA ASP A 282 15.01 22.13 -1.55
C ASP A 282 13.96 21.99 -0.44
N LYS A 283 13.84 23.07 0.34
CA LYS A 283 12.81 23.21 1.37
C LYS A 283 11.83 24.30 0.99
N ARG A 284 10.55 24.06 1.26
CA ARG A 284 9.49 25.08 1.16
C ARG A 284 8.66 25.05 2.43
N LYS A 285 8.41 26.22 3.01
CA LYS A 285 7.53 26.38 4.17
C LYS A 285 6.15 26.84 3.70
N LEU A 286 5.12 26.10 4.09
CA LEU A 286 3.72 26.42 3.80
C LEU A 286 2.99 26.44 5.15
N GLY A 287 2.96 27.63 5.76
CA GLY A 287 2.30 27.83 7.05
C GLY A 287 3.11 27.15 8.14
N ASN A 288 2.47 26.21 8.84
CA ASN A 288 3.11 25.45 9.92
C ASN A 288 3.84 24.19 9.45
N ILE A 289 3.67 23.79 8.19
CA ILE A 289 4.37 22.64 7.64
C ILE A 289 5.56 23.09 6.80
N SER A 290 6.61 22.28 6.77
CA SER A 290 7.67 22.41 5.78
C SER A 290 7.80 21.13 4.98
N ILE A 291 8.02 21.29 3.68
CA ILE A 291 8.28 20.18 2.77
C ILE A 291 9.75 20.21 2.36
N GLU A 292 10.36 19.04 2.26
CA GLU A 292 11.73 18.84 1.80
C GLU A 292 11.74 17.82 0.66
N ILE A 293 12.45 18.16 -0.42
CA ILE A 293 12.59 17.27 -1.58
C ILE A 293 13.78 16.35 -1.40
N LYS A 294 13.59 15.08 -1.72
CA LYS A 294 14.65 14.08 -1.78
C LYS A 294 14.60 13.29 -3.07
N THR A 295 15.78 12.97 -3.58
CA THR A 295 15.97 12.07 -4.74
C THR A 295 17.01 11.00 -4.38
N GLN A 296 16.95 9.85 -5.07
CA GLN A 296 18.01 8.83 -5.00
C GLN A 296 19.22 9.18 -5.86
#